data_AF-A0A6G0QFB9-F1
#
_entry.id   AF-A0A6G0QFB9-F1
#
_cell.length_a   1.000
_cell.length_b   1.000
_cell.length_c   1.000
_cell.angle_alpha   90.00
_cell.angle_beta   90.00
_cell.angle_gamma   90.00
#
_symmetry.space_group_name_H-M   'P 1'
#
loop_
_entity.id
_entity.type
_entity.pdbx_description
1 polymer ?
#
loop_
_entity_poly.entity_id
_entity_poly.type
_entity_poly.pdbx_seq_one_letter_code
_entity_poly.pdbx_strand_id
1 'polypeptide(L)'
;MADGSSVWVNWTVKINLRLRTIAGNVHIAEPVECLIIPGSSGEFLLGNDLLLKLGIDVERQIDLLAVPLAADENEDEFDDAEEPTIGETAQHEEDVRAGILELVELAIADGFPREYKKELTRIALRFDLFRSRLGADPPAKVPPMRIRLKPGAKPYRCKARKYPPEVRRFMEDFNAKLVELGWV
;
A
#
# COMPACT_ATOMS: atom_id res chain seq x y z
N MET A 1 9.82 -37.05 2.83
CA MET A 1 8.51 -36.42 3.07
C MET A 1 8.74 -34.98 3.53
N ALA A 2 7.70 -34.15 3.64
CA ALA A 2 7.84 -32.74 4.02
C ALA A 2 8.46 -32.51 5.41
N ASP A 3 8.47 -33.54 6.26
CA ASP A 3 9.13 -33.62 7.57
C ASP A 3 10.61 -34.06 7.51
N GLY A 4 11.17 -34.21 6.30
CA GLY A 4 12.54 -34.70 6.09
C GLY A 4 12.72 -36.22 6.24
N SER A 5 11.64 -36.97 6.52
CA SER A 5 11.73 -38.42 6.67
C SER A 5 11.88 -39.12 5.31
N SER A 6 12.64 -40.22 5.29
CA SER A 6 12.79 -41.07 4.10
C SER A 6 11.80 -42.23 4.17
N VAL A 7 11.13 -42.51 3.07
CA VAL A 7 10.12 -43.59 2.99
C VAL A 7 10.50 -44.54 1.87
N TRP A 8 10.46 -45.84 2.17
CA TRP A 8 10.68 -46.89 1.18
C TRP A 8 9.39 -47.13 0.39
N VAL A 9 9.50 -46.97 -0.93
CA VAL A 9 8.40 -47.22 -1.87
C VAL A 9 8.76 -48.42 -2.73
N ASN A 10 7.87 -49.41 -2.76
CA ASN A 10 8.08 -50.65 -3.51
C ASN A 10 7.20 -50.74 -4.76
N TRP A 11 6.22 -49.84 -4.92
CA TRP A 11 5.16 -49.93 -5.93
C TRP A 11 4.92 -48.55 -6.57
N THR A 12 4.76 -48.57 -7.88
CA THR A 12 4.53 -47.37 -8.70
C THR A 12 3.43 -47.66 -9.73
N VAL A 13 2.58 -46.66 -10.01
CA VAL A 13 1.46 -46.79 -10.95
C VAL A 13 1.31 -45.50 -11.77
N LYS A 14 0.86 -45.61 -13.02
CA LYS A 14 0.53 -44.44 -13.86
C LYS A 14 -0.96 -44.16 -13.82
N ILE A 15 -1.35 -42.95 -13.41
CA ILE A 15 -2.75 -42.55 -13.23
C ILE A 15 -3.03 -41.25 -13.98
N ASN A 16 -4.19 -41.19 -14.64
CA ASN A 16 -4.71 -39.94 -15.18
C ASN A 16 -5.36 -39.12 -14.06
N LEU A 17 -4.76 -37.99 -13.72
CA LEU A 17 -5.21 -37.16 -12.61
C LEU A 17 -6.16 -36.05 -13.08
N ARG A 18 -7.20 -35.83 -12.28
CA ARG A 18 -8.16 -34.73 -12.44
C ARG A 18 -8.34 -34.01 -11.11
N LEU A 19 -8.07 -32.72 -11.10
CA LEU A 19 -8.27 -31.86 -9.93
C LEU A 19 -9.59 -31.10 -10.09
N ARG A 20 -10.41 -31.08 -9.04
CA ARG A 20 -11.64 -30.30 -9.00
C ARG A 20 -11.37 -28.99 -8.27
N THR A 21 -11.53 -27.87 -8.97
CA THR A 21 -11.38 -26.52 -8.39
C THR A 21 -12.73 -25.79 -8.43
N ILE A 22 -12.81 -24.65 -7.75
CA ILE A 22 -14.00 -23.77 -7.77
C ILE A 22 -14.25 -23.24 -9.19
N ALA A 23 -13.18 -22.98 -9.95
CA ALA A 23 -13.24 -22.47 -11.32
C ALA A 23 -13.55 -23.56 -12.36
N GLY A 24 -13.51 -24.84 -11.98
CA GLY A 24 -13.74 -25.98 -12.88
C GLY A 24 -12.74 -27.11 -12.68
N ASN A 25 -12.79 -28.09 -13.57
CA ASN A 25 -11.92 -29.26 -13.49
C ASN A 25 -10.63 -29.03 -14.28
N VAL A 26 -9.49 -29.35 -13.67
CA VAL A 26 -8.18 -29.33 -14.30
C VAL A 26 -7.78 -30.76 -14.65
N HIS A 27 -7.50 -30.99 -15.92
CA HIS A 27 -7.06 -32.29 -16.44
C HIS A 27 -5.56 -32.26 -16.70
N ILE A 28 -4.84 -33.25 -16.17
CA ILE A 28 -3.43 -33.44 -16.50
C ILE A 28 -3.37 -34.29 -17.77
N ALA A 29 -2.75 -33.74 -18.82
CA ALA A 29 -2.79 -34.31 -20.16
C ALA A 29 -2.11 -35.68 -20.26
N GLU A 30 -1.06 -35.89 -19.46
CA GLU A 30 -0.28 -37.13 -19.47
C GLU A 30 -0.50 -37.94 -18.19
N PRO A 31 -0.51 -39.29 -18.27
CA PRO A 31 -0.55 -40.14 -17.09
C PRO A 31 0.64 -39.87 -16.17
N VAL A 32 0.35 -39.54 -14.92
CA VAL A 32 1.34 -39.20 -13.91
C VAL A 32 1.79 -40.46 -13.20
N GLU A 33 3.09 -40.59 -13.01
CA GLU A 33 3.66 -41.68 -12.22
C GLU A 33 3.48 -41.39 -10.72
N CYS A 34 2.69 -42.21 -10.04
CA CYS A 34 2.36 -42.09 -8.63
C CYS A 34 3.05 -43.19 -7.82
N LEU A 35 3.71 -42.78 -6.75
CA LEU A 35 4.37 -43.66 -5.78
C LEU A 35 3.34 -44.12 -4.73
N ILE A 36 3.23 -45.43 -4.51
CA ILE A 36 2.34 -45.98 -3.49
C ILE A 36 3.14 -46.13 -2.20
N ILE A 37 2.88 -45.21 -1.27
CA ILE A 37 3.49 -45.23 0.06
C ILE A 37 2.68 -46.15 0.98
N PRO A 38 3.28 -47.19 1.59
CA PRO A 38 2.59 -48.02 2.55
C PRO A 38 2.31 -47.23 3.84
N GLY A 39 1.03 -47.03 4.16
CA GLY A 39 0.58 -46.28 5.33
C GLY A 39 -0.95 -46.30 5.48
N SER A 40 -1.45 -45.77 6.60
CA SER A 40 -2.89 -45.66 6.89
C SER A 40 -3.51 -44.34 6.44
N SER A 41 -2.72 -43.42 5.88
CA SER A 41 -3.23 -42.15 5.36
C SER A 41 -3.91 -42.37 4.02
N GLY A 42 -5.21 -42.04 3.93
CA GLY A 42 -5.98 -42.02 2.67
C GLY A 42 -5.74 -40.74 1.85
N GLU A 43 -4.58 -40.11 2.03
CA GLU A 43 -4.28 -38.79 1.47
C GLU A 43 -3.52 -38.93 0.15
N PHE A 44 -3.82 -38.06 -0.80
CA PHE A 44 -3.13 -37.99 -2.08
C PHE A 44 -2.18 -36.78 -2.09
N LEU A 45 -0.89 -37.04 -2.07
CA LEU A 45 0.14 -36.01 -2.06
C LEU A 45 0.53 -35.64 -3.50
N LEU A 46 0.46 -34.35 -3.81
CA LEU A 46 0.92 -33.79 -5.07
C LEU A 46 2.38 -33.34 -4.91
N GLY A 47 3.26 -33.91 -5.74
CA GLY A 47 4.66 -33.52 -5.77
C GLY A 47 4.85 -32.09 -6.30
N ASN A 48 5.93 -31.44 -5.85
CA ASN A 48 6.27 -30.08 -6.28
C ASN A 48 6.47 -29.99 -7.81
N ASP A 49 7.04 -31.03 -8.41
CA ASP A 49 7.19 -31.16 -9.86
C ASP A 49 5.87 -31.04 -10.62
N LEU A 50 4.79 -31.59 -10.06
CA LEU A 50 3.47 -31.53 -10.67
C LEU A 50 2.77 -30.21 -10.39
N LEU A 51 2.96 -29.63 -9.20
CA LEU A 51 2.46 -28.29 -8.87
C LEU A 51 3.09 -27.23 -9.81
N LEU A 52 4.39 -27.30 -10.04
CA LEU A 52 5.10 -26.42 -10.98
C LEU A 52 4.58 -26.58 -12.41
N LYS A 53 4.29 -27.81 -12.87
CA LYS A 53 3.66 -28.04 -14.19
C LYS A 53 2.27 -27.42 -14.32
N LEU A 54 1.55 -27.28 -13.21
CA LEU A 54 0.26 -26.59 -13.15
C LEU A 54 0.41 -25.07 -12.99
N GLY A 55 1.64 -24.55 -12.96
CA GLY A 55 1.93 -23.13 -12.75
C GLY A 55 1.80 -22.68 -11.28
N ILE A 56 1.76 -23.64 -10.35
CA ILE A 56 1.67 -23.37 -8.91
C ILE A 56 3.09 -23.52 -8.33
N ASP A 57 3.74 -22.38 -8.12
CA ASP A 57 5.04 -22.31 -7.45
C ASP A 57 4.81 -21.81 -6.01
N VAL A 58 4.73 -22.74 -5.08
CA VAL A 58 4.39 -22.45 -3.67
C VAL A 58 5.51 -21.66 -3.00
N GLU A 59 6.78 -21.95 -3.30
CA GLU A 59 7.93 -21.22 -2.74
C GLU A 59 7.90 -19.75 -3.21
N ARG A 60 7.79 -19.52 -4.53
CA ARG A 60 7.66 -18.16 -5.08
C ARG A 60 6.44 -17.42 -4.55
N GLN A 61 5.32 -18.11 -4.34
CA GLN A 61 4.11 -17.50 -3.76
C GLN A 61 4.29 -17.14 -2.28
N ILE A 62 5.03 -17.94 -1.51
CA ILE A 62 5.37 -17.62 -0.12
C ILE A 62 6.37 -16.46 -0.07
N ASP A 63 7.34 -16.41 -0.97
CA ASP A 63 8.29 -15.29 -1.07
C ASP A 63 7.56 -13.96 -1.35
N LEU A 64 6.50 -13.99 -2.18
CA LEU A 64 5.64 -12.82 -2.40
C LEU A 64 4.89 -12.35 -1.13
N LEU A 65 4.66 -13.23 -0.16
CA LEU A 65 4.09 -12.85 1.14
C LEU A 65 5.15 -12.29 2.10
N ALA A 66 6.42 -12.60 1.88
CA ALA A 66 7.54 -12.13 2.68
C ALA A 66 8.09 -10.77 2.20
N VAL A 67 7.57 -10.23 1.10
CA VAL A 67 7.82 -8.84 0.69
C VAL A 67 7.41 -7.95 1.87
N PRO A 68 8.33 -7.16 2.45
CA PRO A 68 7.95 -6.15 3.43
C PRO A 68 6.87 -5.28 2.78
N LEU A 69 5.84 -4.91 3.53
CA LEU A 69 4.84 -3.89 3.14
C LEU A 69 5.47 -2.48 2.92
N ALA A 70 6.76 -2.42 2.57
CA ALA A 70 7.59 -1.26 2.33
C ALA A 70 8.61 -1.62 1.24
N ALA A 71 8.12 -1.89 0.03
CA ALA A 71 8.88 -1.78 -1.21
C ALA A 71 7.86 -1.78 -2.34
N ASP A 72 7.16 -0.66 -2.47
CA ASP A 72 6.52 -0.32 -3.72
C ASP A 72 7.65 -0.10 -4.74
N GLU A 73 7.94 -1.13 -5.55
CA GLU A 73 8.81 -0.99 -6.72
C GLU A 73 8.02 -0.43 -7.93
N ASN A 74 6.81 0.08 -7.70
CA ASN A 74 6.37 1.25 -8.44
C ASN A 74 6.78 2.43 -7.56
N GLU A 75 7.87 3.10 -7.94
CA GLU A 75 8.00 4.52 -7.63
C GLU A 75 6.81 5.21 -8.33
N ASP A 76 5.61 5.11 -7.75
CA ASP A 76 4.68 6.22 -7.84
C ASP A 76 5.45 7.35 -7.16
N GLU A 77 5.94 8.29 -7.97
CA GLU A 77 6.56 9.57 -7.60
C GLU A 77 5.63 10.47 -6.75
N PHE A 78 4.64 9.86 -6.10
CA PHE A 78 3.59 10.42 -5.26
C PHE A 78 3.44 9.66 -3.94
N ASP A 79 4.14 8.54 -3.71
CA ASP A 79 4.25 7.92 -2.36
C ASP A 79 5.44 8.50 -1.58
N ASP A 80 5.85 9.71 -1.95
CA ASP A 80 6.82 10.50 -1.22
C ASP A 80 6.32 10.69 0.21
N ALA A 81 7.15 10.29 1.17
CA ALA A 81 7.01 10.49 2.61
C ALA A 81 6.84 11.98 3.04
N GLU A 82 6.65 12.89 2.09
CA GLU A 82 6.29 14.30 2.26
C GLU A 82 4.86 14.63 1.82
N GLU A 83 3.96 13.66 1.63
CA GLU A 83 2.53 13.99 1.57
C GLU A 83 2.11 14.63 2.91
N PRO A 84 1.66 15.90 2.89
CA PRO A 84 1.41 16.62 4.12
C PRO A 84 0.24 15.99 4.86
N THR A 85 0.54 15.38 6.00
CA THR A 85 -0.45 14.68 6.82
C THR A 85 -1.53 15.65 7.29
N ILE A 86 -2.80 15.29 7.10
CA ILE A 86 -3.93 16.03 7.68
C ILE A 86 -3.96 15.78 9.19
N GLY A 87 -3.57 16.80 9.96
CA GLY A 87 -3.39 16.74 11.40
C GLY A 87 -4.60 17.23 12.20
N GLU A 88 -4.87 16.55 13.32
CA GLU A 88 -5.93 16.88 14.30
C GLU A 88 -5.65 18.13 15.15
N THR A 89 -4.38 18.55 15.24
CA THR A 89 -4.01 19.65 16.12
C THR A 89 -3.78 20.92 15.33
N ALA A 90 -4.40 22.02 15.77
CA ALA A 90 -4.01 23.37 15.39
C ALA A 90 -2.49 23.44 15.41
N GLN A 91 -1.87 23.87 14.32
CA GLN A 91 -0.43 24.00 14.29
C GLN A 91 0.01 24.87 15.46
N HIS A 92 0.82 24.31 16.34
CA HIS A 92 1.49 25.11 17.34
C HIS A 92 2.56 25.91 16.60
N GLU A 93 2.40 27.23 16.60
CA GLU A 93 3.35 28.17 15.98
C GLU A 93 4.79 27.90 16.45
N GLU A 94 4.95 27.40 17.68
CA GLU A 94 6.22 26.96 18.27
C GLU A 94 6.84 25.74 17.55
N ASP A 95 6.04 24.76 17.14
CA ASP A 95 6.52 23.56 16.44
C ASP A 95 7.02 23.92 15.04
N VAL A 96 6.24 24.73 14.32
CA VAL A 96 6.62 25.21 12.98
C VAL A 96 7.90 26.05 13.07
N ARG A 97 7.99 26.92 14.08
CA ARG A 97 9.19 27.72 14.34
C ARG A 97 10.39 26.84 14.67
N ALA A 98 10.23 25.79 15.48
CA ALA A 98 11.30 24.85 15.80
C ALA A 98 11.80 24.14 14.53
N GLY A 99 10.89 23.66 13.68
CA GLY A 99 11.23 23.04 12.40
C GLY A 99 11.97 24.00 11.45
N ILE A 100 11.54 25.26 11.37
CA ILE A 100 12.26 26.28 10.58
C ILE A 100 13.68 26.49 11.10
N LEU A 101 13.88 26.52 12.41
CA LEU A 101 15.22 26.67 12.99
C LEU A 101 16.11 25.47 12.69
N GLU A 102 15.57 24.25 12.74
CA GLU A 102 16.27 23.04 12.35
C GLU A 102 16.68 23.07 10.87
N LEU A 103 15.76 23.46 9.97
CA LEU A 103 16.05 23.63 8.54
C LEU A 103 17.16 24.66 8.28
N VAL A 104 17.22 25.74 9.08
CA VAL A 104 18.32 26.72 8.98
C VAL A 104 19.66 26.11 9.40
N GLU A 105 19.71 25.27 10.44
CA GLU A 105 20.95 24.57 10.81
C GLU A 105 21.37 23.56 9.75
N LEU A 106 20.41 22.82 9.17
CA LEU A 106 20.66 21.88 8.08
C LEU A 106 21.23 22.59 6.85
N ALA A 107 20.65 23.72 6.44
CA ALA A 107 21.18 24.51 5.34
C ALA A 107 22.64 24.96 5.58
N ILE A 108 22.98 25.29 6.83
CA ILE A 108 24.35 25.66 7.21
C ILE A 108 25.30 24.46 7.18
N ALA A 109 24.84 23.29 7.62
CA ALA A 109 25.59 22.05 7.52
C ALA A 109 25.89 21.71 6.05
N ASP A 110 24.95 22.00 5.15
CA ASP A 110 25.06 21.81 3.70
C ASP A 110 25.82 22.92 2.97
N GLY A 111 26.44 23.85 3.70
CA GLY A 111 27.36 24.85 3.14
C GLY A 111 26.79 26.25 2.96
N PHE A 112 25.60 26.55 3.47
CA PHE A 112 25.10 27.92 3.53
C PHE A 112 26.02 28.81 4.41
N PRO A 113 26.37 30.05 3.99
CA PRO A 113 27.31 30.87 4.74
C PRO A 113 26.78 31.24 6.14
N ARG A 114 27.55 30.89 7.17
CA ARG A 114 27.17 31.09 8.59
C ARG A 114 26.94 32.54 8.97
N GLU A 115 27.57 33.48 8.26
CA GLU A 115 27.40 34.93 8.47
C GLU A 115 25.95 35.40 8.22
N TYR A 116 25.25 34.77 7.27
CA TYR A 116 23.85 35.09 6.96
C TYR A 116 22.83 34.31 7.78
N LYS A 117 23.25 33.44 8.71
CA LYS A 117 22.34 32.65 9.56
C LYS A 117 21.22 33.49 10.16
N LYS A 118 21.59 34.60 10.81
CA LYS A 118 20.63 35.51 11.46
C LYS A 118 19.66 36.12 10.45
N GLU A 119 20.14 36.45 9.26
CA GLU A 119 19.31 37.04 8.22
C GLU A 119 18.36 36.01 7.61
N LEU A 120 18.83 34.79 7.37
CA LEU A 120 18.03 33.68 6.89
C LEU A 120 16.92 33.33 7.89
N THR A 121 17.25 33.16 9.18
CA THR A 121 16.25 32.94 10.23
C THR A 121 15.21 34.06 10.29
N ARG A 122 15.65 35.33 10.19
CA ARG A 122 14.75 36.49 10.17
C ARG A 122 13.79 36.44 8.98
N ILE A 123 14.27 36.06 7.80
CA ILE A 123 13.42 35.97 6.59
C ILE A 123 12.45 34.79 6.71
N ALA A 124 12.94 33.62 7.12
CA ALA A 124 12.12 32.41 7.23
C ALA A 124 10.99 32.55 8.25
N LEU A 125 11.23 33.26 9.37
CA LEU A 125 10.21 33.53 10.38
C LEU A 125 9.40 34.82 10.14
N ARG A 126 9.64 35.53 9.02
CA ARG A 126 9.01 36.84 8.78
C ARG A 126 7.52 36.72 8.50
N PHE A 127 7.12 35.67 7.82
CA PHE A 127 5.76 35.46 7.35
C PHE A 127 5.29 34.08 7.77
N ASP A 128 4.00 33.98 8.07
CA ASP A 128 3.34 32.73 8.40
C ASP A 128 3.07 31.91 7.13
N LEU A 129 4.14 31.33 6.56
CA LEU A 129 4.10 30.61 5.28
C LEU A 129 4.22 29.10 5.43
N PHE A 130 4.83 28.65 6.52
CA PHE A 130 5.20 27.25 6.69
C PHE A 130 4.12 26.50 7.43
N ARG A 131 3.89 25.26 7.01
CA ARG A 131 2.90 24.36 7.59
C ARG A 131 3.56 23.01 7.79
N SER A 132 3.53 22.46 9.01
CA SER A 132 3.98 21.09 9.27
C SER A 132 2.89 20.05 8.95
N ARG A 133 1.63 20.49 8.90
CA ARG A 133 0.44 19.67 8.59
C ARG A 133 -0.57 20.51 7.83
N LEU A 134 -1.27 19.94 6.86
CA LEU A 134 -2.43 20.64 6.27
C LEU A 134 -3.51 20.78 7.36
N GLY A 135 -3.92 22.01 7.64
CA GLY A 135 -4.83 22.35 8.74
C GLY A 135 -5.87 23.40 8.36
N ALA A 136 -6.62 23.88 9.36
CA ALA A 136 -7.73 24.83 9.21
C ALA A 136 -7.27 26.27 8.88
N ASP A 137 -6.40 26.45 7.91
CA ASP A 137 -6.06 27.77 7.40
C ASP A 137 -7.32 28.46 6.85
N PRO A 138 -7.48 29.77 7.09
CA PRO A 138 -8.64 30.48 6.58
C PRO A 138 -8.65 30.41 5.04
N PRO A 139 -9.83 30.28 4.43
CA PRO A 139 -9.93 30.24 2.98
C PRO A 139 -9.34 31.52 2.38
N ALA A 140 -8.78 31.39 1.18
CA ALA A 140 -8.32 32.53 0.42
C ALA A 140 -9.43 33.60 0.33
N LYS A 141 -9.05 34.88 0.45
CA LYS A 141 -9.98 36.03 0.36
C LYS A 141 -10.41 36.29 -1.08
N VAL A 142 -11.05 35.31 -1.69
CA VAL A 142 -11.54 35.35 -3.07
C VAL A 142 -13.01 34.94 -3.10
N PRO A 143 -13.81 35.46 -4.05
CA PRO A 143 -15.18 35.00 -4.23
C PRO A 143 -15.24 33.48 -4.48
N PRO A 144 -16.26 32.78 -3.99
CA PRO A 144 -16.42 31.35 -4.23
C PRO A 144 -16.41 31.01 -5.73
N MET A 145 -15.82 29.88 -6.06
CA MET A 145 -15.79 29.36 -7.44
C MET A 145 -17.22 29.12 -7.94
N ARG A 146 -17.53 29.59 -9.15
CA ARG A 146 -18.82 29.36 -9.82
C ARG A 146 -18.66 28.34 -10.93
N ILE A 147 -19.24 27.16 -10.76
CA ILE A 147 -19.23 26.10 -11.77
C ILE A 147 -20.37 26.33 -12.77
N ARG A 148 -20.07 26.29 -14.08
CA ARG A 148 -21.06 26.38 -15.16
C ARG A 148 -21.12 25.06 -15.91
N LEU A 149 -22.31 24.45 -15.93
CA LEU A 149 -22.54 23.24 -16.71
C LEU A 149 -22.73 23.57 -18.19
N LYS A 150 -22.29 22.67 -19.08
CA LYS A 150 -22.57 22.78 -20.51
C LYS A 150 -24.09 22.67 -20.76
N PRO A 151 -24.64 23.36 -21.78
CA PRO A 151 -26.04 23.20 -22.16
C PRO A 151 -26.39 21.73 -22.38
N GLY A 152 -27.51 21.28 -21.80
CA GLY A 152 -27.98 19.90 -21.92
C GLY A 152 -27.32 18.88 -20.98
N ALA A 153 -26.43 19.30 -20.08
CA ALA A 153 -25.87 18.41 -19.05
C ALA A 153 -26.98 17.84 -18.15
N LYS A 154 -26.93 16.52 -17.90
CA LYS A 154 -27.86 15.82 -17.02
C LYS A 154 -27.11 15.31 -15.79
N PRO A 155 -27.66 15.48 -14.56
CA PRO A 155 -27.08 14.88 -13.37
C PRO A 155 -27.00 13.36 -13.50
N TYR A 156 -25.90 12.77 -13.04
CA TYR A 156 -25.69 11.33 -13.03
C TYR A 156 -25.27 10.90 -11.62
N ARG A 157 -25.85 9.80 -11.14
CA ARG A 157 -25.50 9.20 -9.85
C ARG A 157 -24.81 7.88 -10.06
N CYS A 158 -23.52 7.83 -9.75
CA CYS A 158 -22.73 6.60 -9.77
C CYS A 158 -23.14 5.67 -8.61
N LYS A 159 -22.99 4.36 -8.79
CA LYS A 159 -23.07 3.38 -7.69
C LYS A 159 -21.83 3.54 -6.80
N ALA A 160 -22.00 3.36 -5.48
CA ALA A 160 -20.89 3.38 -4.54
C ALA A 160 -19.91 2.23 -4.82
N ARG A 161 -18.61 2.51 -4.75
CA ARG A 161 -17.59 1.46 -4.84
C ARG A 161 -17.53 0.66 -3.55
N LYS A 162 -17.21 -0.63 -3.65
CA LYS A 162 -16.90 -1.48 -2.51
C LYS A 162 -15.40 -1.41 -2.25
N TYR A 163 -15.01 -1.05 -1.04
CA TYR A 163 -13.62 -1.01 -0.60
C TYR A 163 -13.36 -2.14 0.41
N PRO A 164 -12.13 -2.70 0.43
CA PRO A 164 -11.68 -3.57 1.51
C PRO A 164 -11.80 -2.89 2.89
N PRO A 165 -11.92 -3.66 4.00
CA PRO A 165 -12.13 -3.09 5.33
C PRO A 165 -11.10 -2.05 5.75
N GLU A 166 -9.81 -2.27 5.43
CA GLU A 166 -8.70 -1.38 5.80
C GLU A 166 -8.79 -0.04 5.07
N VAL A 167 -9.01 -0.06 3.76
CA VAL A 167 -9.21 1.15 2.95
C VAL A 167 -10.46 1.91 3.41
N ARG A 168 -11.53 1.19 3.76
CA ARG A 168 -12.76 1.81 4.25
C ARG A 168 -12.52 2.55 5.57
N ARG A 169 -11.77 1.94 6.49
CA ARG A 169 -11.42 2.55 7.78
C ARG A 169 -10.59 3.83 7.56
N PHE A 170 -9.57 3.77 6.71
CA PHE A 170 -8.81 4.97 6.35
C PHE A 170 -9.71 6.08 5.79
N MET A 171 -10.60 5.77 4.86
CA MET A 171 -11.53 6.75 4.30
C MET A 171 -12.50 7.31 5.35
N GLU A 172 -12.96 6.50 6.30
CA GLU A 172 -13.79 6.95 7.41
C GLU A 172 -13.03 7.95 8.29
N ASP A 173 -11.81 7.61 8.71
CA ASP A 173 -10.97 8.45 9.57
C ASP A 173 -10.57 9.76 8.85
N PHE A 174 -10.20 9.68 7.57
CA PHE A 174 -9.83 10.83 6.74
C PHE A 174 -11.01 11.77 6.52
N ASN A 175 -12.18 11.24 6.14
CA ASN A 175 -13.37 12.07 5.91
C ASN A 175 -13.89 12.69 7.20
N ALA A 176 -13.79 12.00 8.35
CA ALA A 176 -14.14 12.57 9.64
C ALA A 176 -13.35 13.86 9.91
N LYS A 177 -12.04 13.86 9.61
CA LYS A 177 -11.19 15.06 9.72
C LYS A 177 -11.62 16.16 8.76
N LEU A 178 -11.94 15.82 7.51
CA LEU A 178 -12.42 16.83 6.55
C LEU A 178 -13.71 17.51 7.01
N VAL A 179 -14.64 16.75 7.62
CA VAL A 179 -15.88 17.30 8.20
C VAL A 179 -15.57 18.21 9.39
N GLU A 180 -14.66 17.80 10.28
CA GLU A 180 -14.24 18.61 11.42
C GLU A 180 -13.62 19.95 10.99
N LEU A 181 -12.81 19.93 9.92
CA LEU A 181 -12.21 21.12 9.31
C LEU A 181 -13.22 21.96 8.49
N GLY A 182 -14.45 21.47 8.29
CA GLY A 182 -15.49 22.15 7.51
C GLY A 182 -15.25 22.16 6.01
N TRP A 183 -14.50 21.19 5.49
CA TRP A 183 -14.15 21.10 4.06
C TRP A 183 -15.18 20.29 3.25
N VAL A 184 -15.97 19.44 3.90
CA VAL A 184 -17.05 18.63 3.31
C VAL A 184 -18.30 18.57 4.17
#